data_AF-A0A2V3HSE8-F1
#
_entry.id   AF-A0A2V3HSE8-F1
#
_cell.length_a   1.000
_cell.length_b   1.000
_cell.length_c   1.000
_cell.angle_alpha   90.00
_cell.angle_beta   90.00
_cell.angle_gamma   90.00
#
_symmetry.space_group_name_H-M   'P 1'
#
loop_
_entity.id
_entity.type
_entity.pdbx_description
1 polymer ?
#
loop_
_entity_poly.entity_id
_entity_poly.type
_entity_poly.pdbx_seq_one_letter_code
_entity_poly.pdbx_strand_id
1 'polypeptide(L)' 'MSDDPWSAAGVELSKRAARALASLRQEGDELETRQAWLEELAEVTVCPECQGGLKVEMKGELARLECTTEKRHLNWP' A
#
# COMPACT_ATOMS: atom_id res chain seq x y z
N MET A 1 4.07 8.57 14.19
CA MET A 1 3.00 7.61 13.86
C MET A 1 2.84 7.68 12.36
N SER A 2 3.24 6.63 11.65
CA SER A 2 3.18 6.61 10.18
C SER A 2 1.75 6.28 9.79
N ASP A 3 0.93 7.32 9.67
CA ASP A 3 -0.47 7.20 9.28
C ASP A 3 -0.54 6.67 7.84
N ASP A 4 -1.12 5.48 7.68
CA ASP A 4 -1.36 4.90 6.37
C ASP A 4 -2.60 5.54 5.72
N PRO A 5 -2.66 5.60 4.37
CA PRO A 5 -3.70 6.34 3.67
C PRO A 5 -5.12 5.81 3.94
N TRP A 6 -5.26 4.54 4.32
CA TRP A 6 -6.55 3.97 4.71
C TRP A 6 -7.01 4.47 6.07
N SER A 7 -6.13 4.45 7.08
CA SER A 7 -6.43 5.02 8.40
C SER A 7 -6.72 6.52 8.30
N ALA A 8 -5.96 7.26 7.49
CA ALA A 8 -6.18 8.68 7.22
C ALA A 8 -7.56 8.96 6.62
N ALA A 9 -8.01 8.08 5.73
CA ALA A 9 -9.31 8.16 5.07
C ALA A 9 -10.47 7.56 5.91
N GLY A 10 -10.18 7.00 7.09
CA GLY A 10 -11.18 6.29 7.91
C GLY A 10 -11.66 4.97 7.29
N VAL A 11 -10.87 4.37 6.40
CA VAL A 11 -11.17 3.09 5.75
C VAL A 11 -10.61 1.96 6.58
N GLU A 12 -11.48 1.07 7.05
CA GLU A 12 -11.05 -0.13 7.77
C GLU A 12 -10.40 -1.14 6.81
N LEU A 13 -9.13 -1.42 7.05
CA LEU A 13 -8.40 -2.46 6.36
C LEU A 13 -8.94 -3.85 6.76
N SER A 14 -9.10 -4.72 5.77
CA SER A 14 -9.36 -6.14 6.03
C SER A 14 -8.23 -6.75 6.87
N LYS A 15 -8.52 -7.80 7.65
CA LYS A 15 -7.51 -8.50 8.48
C LYS A 15 -6.25 -8.87 7.69
N ARG A 16 -6.42 -9.29 6.44
CA ARG A 16 -5.32 -9.66 5.54
C ARG A 16 -4.46 -8.46 5.16
N ALA A 17 -5.09 -7.35 4.81
CA ALA A 17 -4.42 -6.08 4.53
C ALA A 17 -3.68 -5.52 5.74
N ALA A 18 -4.31 -5.54 6.91
CA ALA A 18 -3.68 -5.10 8.16
C ALA A 18 -2.43 -5.94 8.48
N ARG A 19 -2.48 -7.25 8.23
CA ARG A 19 -1.31 -8.13 8.36
C ARG A 19 -0.21 -7.78 7.37
N ALA A 20 -0.55 -7.65 6.08
CA ALA A 20 0.41 -7.29 5.04
C ALA A 20 1.09 -5.94 5.34
N LEU A 21 0.33 -4.94 5.78
CA LEU A 21 0.84 -3.64 6.21
C LEU A 21 1.77 -3.74 7.42
N ALA A 22 1.43 -4.58 8.42
CA ALA A 22 2.26 -4.80 9.59
C ALA A 22 3.57 -5.53 9.23
N SER A 23 3.51 -6.51 8.32
CA SER A 23 4.69 -7.20 7.79
C SER A 23 5.55 -6.26 6.95
N LEU A 24 4.97 -5.45 6.07
CA LEU A 24 5.70 -4.42 5.31
C LEU A 24 6.50 -3.48 6.22
N ARG A 25 5.94 -3.08 7.37
CA ARG A 25 6.60 -2.20 8.34
C ARG A 25 7.74 -2.89 9.11
N GLN A 26 7.68 -4.21 9.28
CA GLN A 26 8.66 -4.99 10.04
C GLN A 26 9.76 -5.60 9.16
N GLU A 27 9.38 -6.03 7.96
CA GLU A 27 10.18 -6.85 7.03
C GLU A 27 10.54 -6.09 5.75
N GLY A 28 9.99 -4.90 5.52
CA GLY A 28 10.23 -4.08 4.32
C GLY A 28 11.54 -3.29 4.31
N ASP A 29 12.56 -3.74 5.05
CA ASP A 29 13.92 -3.17 5.03
C ASP A 29 14.64 -3.51 3.72
N GLU A 30 14.39 -4.71 3.18
CA GLU A 30 14.87 -5.12 1.86
C GLU A 30 13.89 -4.71 0.75
N LEU A 31 14.41 -4.19 -0.37
CA LEU A 31 13.60 -3.72 -1.50
C LEU A 31 12.68 -4.81 -2.07
N GLU A 32 13.21 -6.03 -2.22
CA GLU A 32 12.47 -7.18 -2.74
C GLU A 32 11.30 -7.57 -1.82
N THR A 33 11.58 -7.68 -0.52
CA THR A 33 10.57 -7.98 0.51
C THR A 33 9.52 -6.88 0.58
N ARG A 34 9.95 -5.61 0.52
CA ARG A 34 9.06 -4.45 0.48
C ARG A 34 8.13 -4.51 -0.73
N GLN A 35 8.66 -4.80 -1.91
CA GLN A 35 7.86 -4.90 -3.13
C GLN A 35 6.82 -6.01 -2.99
N ALA A 36 7.22 -7.20 -2.55
CA ALA A 36 6.30 -8.33 -2.37
C ALA A 36 5.14 -8.00 -1.43
N TRP A 37 5.43 -7.36 -0.29
CA TRP A 37 4.38 -6.94 0.64
C TRP A 37 3.48 -5.83 0.08
N LEU A 38 4.02 -4.88 -0.69
CA LEU A 38 3.21 -3.86 -1.36
C LEU A 38 2.31 -4.50 -2.44
N GLU A 39 2.79 -5.49 -3.18
CA GLU A 39 2.00 -6.22 -4.18
C GLU A 39 0.86 -7.00 -3.52
N GLU A 40 1.15 -7.71 -2.42
CA GLU A 40 0.11 -8.37 -1.63
C GLU A 40 -0.90 -7.34 -1.12
N LEU A 41 -0.42 -6.22 -0.57
CA LEU A 41 -1.29 -5.16 -0.06
C LEU A 41 -2.17 -4.61 -1.18
N ALA A 42 -1.64 -4.36 -2.38
CA ALA A 42 -2.39 -3.91 -3.54
C ALA A 42 -3.48 -4.89 -3.98
N GLU A 43 -3.25 -6.20 -3.82
CA GLU A 43 -4.21 -7.25 -4.16
C GLU A 43 -5.34 -7.35 -3.12
N VAL A 44 -5.02 -7.15 -1.83
CA VAL A 44 -5.98 -7.32 -0.72
C VAL A 44 -6.60 -6.00 -0.24
N THR A 45 -6.27 -4.87 -0.88
CA THR A 45 -6.80 -3.54 -0.58
C THR A 45 -7.22 -2.80 -1.85
N VAL A 46 -7.92 -1.70 -1.65
CA VAL A 46 -8.34 -0.79 -2.71
C VAL A 46 -7.97 0.64 -2.34
N CYS A 47 -7.97 1.53 -3.33
CA CYS A 47 -7.80 2.94 -3.12
C CYS A 47 -8.86 3.47 -2.12
N PRO A 48 -8.46 4.13 -1.03
CA PRO A 48 -9.42 4.62 -0.04
C PRO A 48 -10.30 5.78 -0.56
N GLU A 49 -9.83 6.51 -1.59
CA GLU A 49 -10.56 7.65 -2.17
C GLU A 49 -11.64 7.22 -3.18
N CYS A 50 -11.30 6.28 -4.07
CA CYS A 50 -12.17 5.92 -5.20
C CYS A 50 -12.53 4.43 -5.26
N GLN A 51 -12.08 3.63 -4.28
CA GLN A 51 -12.24 2.18 -4.23
C GLN A 51 -11.71 1.44 -5.47
N GLY A 52 -10.87 2.11 -6.26
CA GLY A 52 -10.21 1.54 -7.43
C GLY A 52 -9.06 0.62 -7.04
N GLY A 53 -8.57 -0.16 -8.01
CA GLY A 53 -7.41 -1.01 -7.81
C GLY A 53 -6.15 -0.21 -7.46
N LEU A 54 -5.21 -0.88 -6.81
CA LEU A 54 -3.87 -0.36 -6.55
C LEU A 54 -2.86 -1.18 -7.34
N LYS A 55 -1.72 -0.56 -7.64
CA LYS A 55 -0.56 -1.22 -8.25
C LYS A 55 0.71 -0.75 -7.54
N VAL A 56 1.75 -1.55 -7.60
CA VAL A 56 3.07 -1.14 -7.12
C VAL A 56 3.83 -0.47 -8.25
N GLU A 57 4.35 0.73 -7.98
CA GLU A 57 5.23 1.47 -8.87
C GLU A 57 6.63 1.54 -8.23
N MET A 58 7.62 1.11 -9.02
CA MET A 58 9.05 1.13 -8.64
C MET A 58 9.66 2.45 -9.08
N LYS A 59 10.13 3.26 -8.13
CA LYS A 59 10.77 4.55 -8.38
C LYS A 59 12.20 4.54 -7.84
N GLY A 60 13.10 3.98 -8.65
CA GLY A 60 14.49 3.75 -8.25
C GLY A 60 14.56 2.67 -7.17
N GLU A 61 15.10 3.02 -6.01
CA GLU A 61 15.25 2.13 -4.85
C GLU A 61 14.02 2.15 -3.93
N LEU A 62 12.91 2.75 -4.36
CA LEU A 62 11.68 2.87 -3.57
C LEU A 62 10.50 2.24 -4.30
N ALA A 63 9.86 1.27 -3.67
CA ALA A 63 8.55 0.76 -4.09
C ALA A 63 7.43 1.51 -3.36
N ARG A 64 6.41 1.92 -4.11
CA ARG A 64 5.21 2.63 -3.61
C ARG A 64 3.95 2.10 -4.28
N LEU A 65 2.84 2.11 -3.57
CA LEU A 65 1.50 1.95 -4.10
C LEU A 65 1.05 3.21 -4.84
N GLU A 66 0.38 2.96 -5.96
CA GLU A 66 -0.27 3.95 -6.79
C GLU A 66 -1.68 3.48 -7.14
N CYS A 67 -2.66 4.38 -7.09
CA CYS A 67 -4.00 4.07 -7.57
C CYS A 67 -4.01 3.92 -9.10
N THR A 68 -4.65 2.85 -9.59
CA THR A 68 -4.75 2.59 -11.03
C THR A 68 -5.72 3.53 -11.75
N THR A 69 -6.64 4.15 -11.01
CA THR A 69 -7.61 5.12 -11.55
C THR A 69 -7.02 6.52 -11.64
N GLU A 70 -6.41 7.02 -10.56
CA GLU A 70 -5.83 8.35 -10.50
C GLU A 70 -4.66 8.38 -9.51
N LYS A 71 -3.46 8.70 -10.00
CA LYS A 71 -2.21 8.66 -9.23
C LYS A 71 -2.24 9.60 -8.01
N ARG A 72 -3.06 10.65 -8.07
CA ARG A 72 -3.21 11.64 -6.99
C ARG A 72 -4.01 11.12 -5.79
N HIS A 73 -4.82 10.08 -5.97
CA HIS A 73 -5.61 9.51 -4.87
C HIS A 73 -4.74 8.79 -3.84
N LEU A 74 -3.71 8.07 -4.30
CA LEU A 74 -2.84 7.31 -3.42
C LEU A 74 -1.45 7.22 -4.03
N ASN A 75 -0.46 7.76 -3.31
CA ASN A 75 0.97 7.60 -3.57
C ASN A 75 1.66 7.36 -2.23
N TRP A 76 1.89 6.10 -1.87
CA TRP A 76 2.33 5.71 -0.53
C TRP A 76 3.18 4.43 -0.59
N PRO A 77 4.26 4.25 0.18
CA PRO A 77 4.75 5.14 1.23
C PRO A 77 5.41 6.41 0.71
#